data_AF-A0A0F9JN87-F1
#
_entry.id   AF-A0A0F9JN87-F1
#
_cell.length_a   1.000
_cell.length_b   1.000
_cell.length_c   1.000
_cell.angle_alpha   90.00
_cell.angle_beta   90.00
_cell.angle_gamma   90.00
#
_symmetry.space_group_name_H-M   'P 1'
#
loop_
_entity.id
_entity.type
_entity.pdbx_description
1 polymer ?
#
loop_
_entity_poly.entity_id
_entity_poly.type
_entity_poly.pdbx_seq_one_letter_code
_entity_poly.pdbx_strand_id
1 'polypeptide(L)'
;MPPLSRKEILRQVDPTGRVVVLGGSLTLTHSYHAGRILLMSADPAAALTFTLPEAAATGNTFHFKVGILNTSNYIIATAGSDLMDGSLTNISTTADNEEGFQAANAVTITLDGNAQGGFRPGDWVELTDILINQWTVRGQTTTNSASGTTPFAT
;
A
#
# COMPACT_ATOMS: atom_id res chain seq x y z
N MET A 1 -24.68 -4.41 19.63
CA MET A 1 -23.77 -3.59 18.81
C MET A 1 -23.44 -2.33 19.58
N PRO A 2 -22.16 -2.01 19.81
CA PRO A 2 -21.77 -0.72 20.36
C PRO A 2 -22.20 0.41 19.41
N PRO A 3 -22.69 1.56 19.91
CA PRO A 3 -23.01 2.69 19.05
C PRO A 3 -21.73 3.26 18.43
N LEU A 4 -21.80 3.64 17.15
CA LEU A 4 -20.70 4.29 16.45
C LEU A 4 -20.36 5.62 17.14
N SER A 5 -19.07 5.88 17.35
CA SER A 5 -18.63 7.14 17.95
C SER A 5 -18.96 8.32 17.02
N ARG A 6 -19.11 9.53 17.57
CA ARG A 6 -19.35 10.75 16.75
C ARG A 6 -18.29 10.93 15.65
N LYS A 7 -17.03 10.59 15.92
CA LYS A 7 -15.95 10.65 14.92
C LYS A 7 -16.14 9.62 13.81
N GLU A 8 -16.58 8.41 14.18
CA GLU A 8 -16.87 7.33 13.25
C GLU A 8 -18.05 7.67 12.33
N ILE A 9 -19.11 8.25 12.91
CA ILE A 9 -20.27 8.74 12.17
C ILE A 9 -19.82 9.79 11.15
N LEU A 10 -19.12 10.83 11.58
CA LEU A 10 -18.66 11.91 10.69
C LEU A 10 -17.78 11.38 9.54
N ARG A 11 -16.94 10.38 9.79
CA ARG A 11 -16.14 9.73 8.75
C ARG A 11 -17.00 9.01 7.70
N GLN A 12 -18.10 8.39 8.12
CA GLN A 12 -19.01 7.68 7.22
C GLN A 12 -19.88 8.63 6.38
N VAL A 13 -20.29 9.77 6.94
CA VAL A 13 -21.20 10.71 6.27
C VAL A 13 -20.50 11.78 5.42
N ASP A 14 -19.19 11.96 5.55
CA ASP A 14 -18.43 12.92 4.74
C ASP A 14 -17.92 12.28 3.42
N PRO A 15 -18.49 12.64 2.25
CA PRO A 15 -18.02 12.13 0.97
C PRO A 15 -16.75 12.83 0.47
N THR A 16 -16.39 13.98 1.05
CA THR A 16 -15.22 14.78 0.65
C THR A 16 -13.94 14.17 1.22
N GLY A 17 -12.94 13.91 0.36
CA GLY A 17 -11.63 13.39 0.79
C GLY A 17 -11.50 11.87 0.93
N ARG A 18 -12.38 11.08 0.27
CA ARG A 18 -12.23 9.60 0.20
C ARG A 18 -10.98 9.15 -0.56
N VAL A 19 -10.46 10.02 -1.44
CA VAL A 19 -9.15 9.87 -2.08
C VAL A 19 -8.22 10.92 -1.47
N VAL A 20 -7.11 10.46 -0.93
CA VAL A 20 -6.02 11.29 -0.41
C VAL A 20 -4.86 11.15 -1.39
N VAL A 21 -4.47 12.26 -2.02
CA VAL A 21 -3.32 12.28 -2.91
C VAL A 21 -2.05 12.35 -2.07
N LEU A 22 -1.17 11.37 -2.25
CA LEU A 22 0.14 11.33 -1.61
C LEU A 22 1.14 12.06 -2.53
N GLY A 23 1.41 13.32 -2.19
CA GLY A 23 2.26 14.25 -2.97
C GLY A 23 3.76 14.13 -2.74
N GLY A 24 4.20 13.27 -1.81
CA GLY A 24 5.60 13.10 -1.42
C GLY A 24 5.75 12.08 -0.29
N SER A 25 6.98 11.76 0.09
CA SER A 25 7.26 10.86 1.23
C SER A 25 6.65 11.42 2.51
N LEU A 26 5.94 10.59 3.28
CA LEU A 26 5.30 11.00 4.53
C LEU A 26 4.99 9.82 5.46
N THR A 27 4.88 10.12 6.75
CA THR A 27 4.36 9.18 7.75
C THR A 27 2.84 9.29 7.82
N LEU A 28 2.18 8.14 7.64
CA LEU A 28 0.74 8.00 7.65
C LEU A 28 0.22 7.97 9.09
N THR A 29 -1.07 8.27 9.22
CA THR A 29 -1.75 8.35 10.52
C THR A 29 -3.09 7.65 10.46
N HIS A 30 -3.42 6.93 11.53
CA HIS A 30 -4.70 6.22 11.68
C HIS A 30 -5.92 7.14 11.50
N SER A 31 -5.85 8.36 12.04
CA SER A 31 -6.99 9.29 12.05
C SER A 31 -7.31 9.84 10.66
N TYR A 32 -6.30 10.24 9.90
CA TYR A 32 -6.49 10.93 8.62
C TYR A 32 -6.49 9.99 7.43
N HIS A 33 -5.69 8.92 7.47
CA HIS A 33 -5.49 8.05 6.32
C HIS A 33 -6.45 6.88 6.37
N ALA A 34 -6.34 5.98 7.38
CA ALA A 34 -6.97 4.65 7.46
C ALA A 34 -7.93 4.31 6.30
N GLY A 35 -9.22 3.98 6.44
CA GLY A 35 -10.08 3.47 5.34
C GLY A 35 -10.36 4.38 4.12
N ARG A 36 -9.40 5.16 3.63
CA ARG A 36 -9.42 5.99 2.42
C ARG A 36 -8.51 5.40 1.34
N ILE A 37 -8.73 5.83 0.10
CA ILE A 37 -7.82 5.53 -1.01
C ILE A 37 -6.63 6.47 -0.91
N LEU A 38 -5.44 5.90 -0.82
CA LEU A 38 -4.16 6.60 -0.80
C LEU A 38 -3.57 6.57 -2.21
N LEU A 39 -3.83 7.63 -2.96
CA LEU A 39 -3.45 7.72 -4.37
C LEU A 39 -2.02 8.23 -4.49
N MET A 40 -1.12 7.35 -4.92
CA MET A 40 0.29 7.65 -5.15
C MET A 40 0.42 8.33 -6.53
N SER A 41 0.65 9.64 -6.55
CA SER A 41 0.60 10.45 -7.78
C SER A 41 1.56 11.64 -7.78
N ALA A 42 2.68 11.51 -7.07
CA ALA A 42 3.69 12.55 -6.98
C ALA A 42 4.75 12.42 -8.08
N ASP A 43 5.81 13.24 -8.00
CA ASP A 43 6.90 13.29 -9.00
C ASP A 43 7.42 11.88 -9.34
N PRO A 44 7.28 11.43 -10.60
CA PRO A 44 7.66 10.09 -11.01
C PRO A 44 9.17 9.86 -11.07
N ALA A 45 10.00 10.88 -10.83
CA ALA A 45 11.46 10.76 -10.87
C ALA A 45 12.12 10.58 -9.49
N ALA A 46 11.34 10.64 -8.40
CA ALA A 46 11.85 10.51 -7.04
C ALA A 46 11.33 9.23 -6.36
N ALA A 47 12.17 8.62 -5.52
CA ALA A 47 11.71 7.57 -4.61
C ALA A 47 10.84 8.18 -3.51
N LEU A 48 9.68 7.57 -3.27
CA LEU A 48 8.67 8.07 -2.33
C LEU A 48 8.36 7.02 -1.29
N THR A 49 8.61 7.37 -0.02
CA THR A 49 8.41 6.47 1.12
C THR A 49 7.18 6.87 1.91
N PHE A 50 6.26 5.93 2.06
CA PHE A 50 5.07 6.04 2.89
C PHE A 50 5.22 5.13 4.09
N THR A 51 5.48 5.72 5.26
CA THR A 51 5.65 4.97 6.50
C THR A 51 4.29 4.78 7.15
N LEU A 52 3.89 3.52 7.40
CA LEU A 52 2.69 3.20 8.16
C LEU A 52 2.80 3.73 9.60
N PRO A 53 1.68 4.00 10.29
CA PRO A 53 1.72 4.11 11.75
C PRO A 53 2.07 2.77 12.39
N GLU A 54 2.36 2.76 13.70
CA GLU A 54 2.57 1.51 14.44
C GLU A 54 1.31 0.63 14.41
N ALA A 55 1.50 -0.68 14.21
CA ALA A 55 0.48 -1.72 14.28
C ALA A 55 0.10 -1.99 15.75
N ALA A 56 -1.17 -1.76 16.06
CA ALA A 56 -1.71 -1.89 17.41
C ALA A 56 -2.99 -2.74 17.47
N ALA A 57 -3.16 -3.66 16.51
CA ALA A 57 -4.35 -4.51 16.36
C ALA A 57 -5.65 -3.72 16.21
N THR A 58 -5.60 -2.58 15.51
CA THR A 58 -6.74 -1.66 15.37
C THR A 58 -7.78 -2.08 14.34
N GLY A 59 -7.42 -2.98 13.40
CA GLY A 59 -8.25 -3.32 12.25
C GLY A 59 -8.28 -2.23 11.16
N ASN A 60 -7.48 -1.17 11.28
CA ASN A 60 -7.40 -0.13 10.26
C ASN A 60 -6.79 -0.67 8.97
N THR A 61 -7.43 -0.34 7.85
CA THR A 61 -6.97 -0.66 6.49
C THR A 61 -6.37 0.57 5.83
N PHE A 62 -5.33 0.40 5.02
CA PHE A 62 -4.70 1.45 4.22
C PHE A 62 -4.69 0.99 2.76
N HIS A 63 -5.40 1.71 1.88
CA HIS A 63 -5.62 1.30 0.49
C HIS A 63 -4.75 2.10 -0.46
N PHE A 64 -3.52 1.63 -0.72
CA PHE A 64 -2.62 2.28 -1.68
C PHE A 64 -3.03 1.96 -3.10
N LYS A 65 -3.04 2.99 -3.95
CA LYS A 65 -3.27 2.85 -5.38
C LYS A 65 -2.25 3.66 -6.16
N VAL A 66 -1.67 3.06 -7.18
CA VAL A 66 -0.88 3.78 -8.17
C VAL A 66 -1.82 4.69 -8.95
N GLY A 67 -1.60 6.00 -8.89
CA GLY A 67 -2.31 6.96 -9.73
C GLY A 67 -1.45 7.45 -10.90
N ILE A 68 -0.14 7.50 -10.72
CA ILE A 68 0.85 7.80 -11.76
C ILE A 68 2.01 6.81 -11.61
N LEU A 69 2.50 6.28 -12.73
CA LEU A 69 3.71 5.46 -12.78
C LEU A 69 4.90 6.23 -12.19
N ASN A 70 5.54 5.67 -11.17
CA ASN A 70 6.82 6.17 -10.68
C ASN A 70 7.94 5.42 -11.40
N THR A 71 8.82 6.16 -12.07
CA THR A 71 10.00 5.62 -12.77
C THR A 71 11.20 5.43 -11.84
N SER A 72 11.09 5.88 -10.60
CA SER A 72 11.92 5.49 -9.46
C SER A 72 11.18 4.43 -8.64
N ASN A 73 10.72 4.75 -7.41
CA ASN A 73 10.10 3.76 -6.53
C ASN A 73 8.98 4.37 -5.69
N TYR A 74 7.86 3.66 -5.56
CA TYR A 74 6.99 3.79 -4.39
C TYR A 74 7.39 2.76 -3.34
N ILE A 75 7.62 3.22 -2.11
CA ILE A 75 8.06 2.39 -0.99
C ILE A 75 7.01 2.52 0.11
N ILE A 76 6.38 1.40 0.48
CA ILE A 76 5.52 1.31 1.66
C ILE A 76 6.34 0.64 2.75
N ALA A 77 6.54 1.33 3.87
CA ALA A 77 7.42 0.87 4.95
C ALA A 77 6.64 0.71 6.26
N THR A 78 6.98 -0.31 7.04
CA THR A 78 6.52 -0.41 8.42
C THR A 78 7.17 0.63 9.32
N ALA A 79 6.55 0.89 10.48
CA ALA A 79 7.16 1.66 11.55
C ALA A 79 7.93 0.75 12.51
N GLY A 80 9.05 1.23 13.04
CA GLY A 80 9.78 0.55 14.11
C GLY A 80 10.16 -0.90 13.76
N SER A 81 9.68 -1.84 14.58
CA SER A 81 9.91 -3.28 14.43
C SER A 81 8.70 -4.03 13.86
N ASP A 82 7.72 -3.32 13.32
CA ASP A 82 6.53 -3.95 12.75
C ASP A 82 6.88 -4.74 11.49
N LEU A 83 6.15 -5.82 11.27
CA LEU A 83 6.34 -6.75 10.17
C LEU A 83 5.07 -6.87 9.32
N MET A 84 5.25 -7.37 8.11
CA MET A 84 4.19 -7.62 7.13
C MET A 84 4.19 -9.10 6.71
N ASP A 85 3.00 -9.71 6.71
CA ASP A 85 2.76 -11.05 6.17
C ASP A 85 1.57 -11.03 5.20
N GLY A 86 1.56 -11.96 4.24
CA GLY A 86 0.51 -12.07 3.24
C GLY A 86 1.07 -12.26 1.84
N SER A 87 0.45 -11.66 0.83
CA SER A 87 0.90 -11.83 -0.54
C SER A 87 0.51 -10.69 -1.47
N LEU A 88 1.23 -10.56 -2.58
CA LEU A 88 0.86 -9.74 -3.72
C LEU A 88 0.90 -10.60 -4.97
N THR A 89 -0.01 -10.32 -5.92
CA THR A 89 0.15 -10.85 -7.27
C THR A 89 0.60 -9.77 -8.23
N ASN A 90 1.41 -10.18 -9.20
CA ASN A 90 1.96 -9.31 -10.23
C ASN A 90 1.64 -9.92 -11.59
N ILE A 91 0.92 -9.19 -12.43
CA ILE A 91 0.50 -9.65 -13.75
C ILE A 91 1.40 -9.02 -14.79
N SER A 92 2.03 -9.85 -15.63
CA SER A 92 2.85 -9.34 -16.72
C SER A 92 2.02 -8.64 -17.78
N THR A 93 2.52 -7.50 -18.26
CA THR A 93 1.97 -6.80 -19.44
C THR A 93 2.72 -7.14 -20.72
N THR A 94 3.76 -7.96 -20.62
CA THR A 94 4.65 -8.35 -21.74
C THR A 94 4.65 -9.86 -22.02
N ALA A 95 3.97 -10.63 -21.16
CA ALA A 95 3.72 -12.06 -21.29
C ALA A 95 2.36 -12.41 -20.64
N ASP A 96 1.81 -13.58 -20.96
CA ASP A 96 0.51 -14.05 -20.46
C ASP A 96 0.68 -14.86 -19.15
N ASN A 97 1.26 -14.25 -18.12
CA ASN A 97 1.55 -14.87 -16.81
C ASN A 97 1.25 -13.95 -15.62
N GLU A 98 1.10 -14.59 -14.45
CA GLU A 98 0.97 -13.95 -13.15
C GLU A 98 1.94 -14.60 -12.16
N GLU A 99 2.67 -13.79 -11.39
CA GLU A 99 3.49 -14.23 -10.28
C GLU A 99 2.84 -13.89 -8.93
N GLY A 100 2.83 -14.87 -8.03
CA GLY A 100 2.48 -14.65 -6.62
C GLY A 100 3.73 -14.49 -5.77
N PHE A 101 3.81 -13.41 -5.00
CA PHE A 101 4.89 -13.13 -4.06
C PHE A 101 4.35 -13.20 -2.63
N GLN A 102 5.04 -13.94 -1.77
CA GLN A 102 4.72 -14.01 -0.35
C GLN A 102 5.48 -12.91 0.41
N ALA A 103 4.77 -12.19 1.27
CA ALA A 103 5.39 -11.45 2.37
C ALA A 103 5.55 -12.40 3.56
N ALA A 104 6.79 -12.52 4.04
CA ALA A 104 7.14 -13.31 5.22
C ALA A 104 8.07 -12.48 6.10
N ASN A 105 7.51 -11.83 7.13
CA ASN A 105 8.22 -10.84 7.95
C ASN A 105 8.84 -9.68 7.14
N ALA A 106 8.15 -9.20 6.11
CA ALA A 106 8.66 -8.08 5.31
C ALA A 106 8.55 -6.75 6.09
N VAL A 107 9.50 -5.85 5.91
CA VAL A 107 9.47 -4.48 6.47
C VAL A 107 9.14 -3.44 5.40
N THR A 108 9.30 -3.79 4.12
CA THR A 108 9.00 -2.89 3.00
C THR A 108 8.34 -3.60 1.83
N ILE A 109 7.55 -2.84 1.09
CA ILE A 109 7.04 -3.15 -0.25
C ILE A 109 7.59 -2.07 -1.18
N THR A 110 8.33 -2.46 -2.21
CA THR A 110 8.85 -1.57 -3.25
C THR A 110 8.14 -1.85 -4.56
N LEU A 111 7.53 -0.82 -5.15
CA LEU A 111 6.95 -0.83 -6.49
C LEU A 111 7.82 0.09 -7.37
N ASP A 112 8.58 -0.50 -8.28
CA ASP A 112 9.59 0.17 -9.12
C ASP A 112 9.03 0.64 -10.48
N GLY A 113 7.74 0.43 -10.71
CA GLY A 113 7.12 0.69 -12.01
C GLY A 113 7.59 -0.27 -13.11
N ASN A 114 8.28 -1.36 -12.75
CA ASN A 114 8.85 -2.32 -13.66
C ASN A 114 8.72 -3.74 -13.08
N ALA A 115 9.81 -4.40 -12.68
CA ALA A 115 9.81 -5.82 -12.32
C ALA A 115 9.13 -6.09 -10.97
N GLN A 116 9.20 -5.14 -10.03
CA GLN A 116 8.55 -5.24 -8.72
C GLN A 116 7.09 -4.74 -8.74
N GLY A 117 6.59 -4.34 -9.91
CA GLY A 117 5.20 -3.96 -10.14
C GLY A 117 4.92 -2.48 -9.95
N GLY A 118 3.63 -2.11 -9.98
CA GLY A 118 3.18 -0.72 -9.92
C GLY A 118 3.33 0.01 -11.26
N PHE A 119 3.36 -0.74 -12.38
CA PHE A 119 3.53 -0.18 -13.71
C PHE A 119 2.32 0.64 -14.18
N ARG A 120 1.10 0.24 -13.80
CA ARG A 120 -0.13 0.87 -14.29
C ARG A 120 -0.87 1.65 -13.21
N PRO A 121 -1.42 2.83 -13.55
CA PRO A 121 -2.46 3.45 -12.73
C PRO A 121 -3.62 2.46 -12.51
N GLY A 122 -4.04 2.30 -11.25
CA GLY A 122 -5.03 1.32 -10.82
C GLY A 122 -4.46 0.10 -10.10
N ASP A 123 -3.15 -0.17 -10.25
CA ASP A 123 -2.44 -1.15 -9.41
C ASP A 123 -2.61 -0.80 -7.93
N TRP A 124 -2.78 -1.79 -7.07
CA TRP A 124 -3.19 -1.56 -5.69
C TRP A 124 -2.58 -2.53 -4.69
N VAL A 125 -2.36 -1.99 -3.50
CA VAL A 125 -1.85 -2.71 -2.32
C VAL A 125 -2.68 -2.27 -1.12
N GLU A 126 -3.15 -3.22 -0.33
CA GLU A 126 -3.88 -2.98 0.89
C GLU A 126 -3.14 -3.58 2.08
N LEU A 127 -3.01 -2.78 3.14
CA LEU A 127 -2.43 -3.20 4.40
C LEU A 127 -3.46 -3.08 5.51
N THR A 128 -3.60 -4.14 6.31
CA THR A 128 -4.53 -4.16 7.46
C THR A 128 -3.77 -4.44 8.75
N ASP A 129 -3.98 -3.59 9.75
CA ASP A 129 -3.45 -3.79 11.11
C ASP A 129 -4.23 -4.91 11.81
N ILE A 130 -3.61 -6.08 12.00
CA ILE A 130 -4.30 -7.27 12.53
C ILE A 130 -3.87 -7.66 13.95
N LEU A 131 -2.62 -7.42 14.31
CA LEU A 131 -2.03 -7.76 15.60
C LEU A 131 -0.99 -6.69 15.95
N ILE A 132 -0.59 -6.63 17.22
CA ILE A 132 0.53 -5.78 17.63
C ILE A 132 1.77 -6.16 16.83
N ASN A 133 2.43 -5.15 16.25
CA ASN A 133 3.60 -5.29 15.38
C ASN A 133 3.36 -6.09 14.08
N GLN A 134 2.12 -6.31 13.66
CA GLN A 134 1.82 -7.12 12.48
C GLN A 134 0.78 -6.48 11.56
N TRP A 135 1.18 -6.30 10.31
CA TRP A 135 0.32 -5.97 9.18
C TRP A 135 0.05 -7.21 8.34
N THR A 136 -1.18 -7.32 7.82
CA THR A 136 -1.44 -8.18 6.65
C THR A 136 -1.35 -7.38 5.38
N VAL A 137 -0.82 -8.00 4.32
CA VAL A 137 -0.71 -7.41 2.98
C VAL A 137 -1.52 -8.24 1.99
N ARG A 138 -2.27 -7.55 1.13
CA ARG A 138 -2.87 -8.13 -0.08
C ARG A 138 -2.90 -7.11 -1.21
N GLY A 139 -3.01 -7.57 -2.45
CA GLY A 139 -3.03 -6.67 -3.60
C GLY A 139 -2.74 -7.35 -4.91
N GLN A 140 -2.90 -6.56 -5.97
CA GLN A 140 -2.60 -6.95 -7.33
C GLN A 140 -1.97 -5.76 -8.04
N THR A 141 -0.85 -6.04 -8.72
CA THR A 141 -0.08 -5.06 -9.47
C THR A 141 0.21 -5.58 -10.86
N THR A 142 0.70 -4.70 -11.73
CA THR A 142 1.17 -5.08 -13.06
C THR A 142 2.65 -4.76 -13.21
N THR A 143 3.33 -5.56 -14.03
CA THR A 143 4.76 -5.43 -14.33
C THR A 143 4.99 -5.22 -15.83
N ASN A 144 6.00 -4.41 -16.17
CA ASN A 144 6.48 -4.24 -17.55
C ASN A 144 7.65 -5.18 -17.88
N SER A 145 7.76 -6.28 -17.14
CA SER A 145 8.72 -7.36 -17.35
C SER A 145 7.98 -8.65 -17.69
N ALA A 146 8.63 -9.56 -18.44
CA ALA A 146 8.07 -10.88 -18.74
C ALA A 146 8.02 -11.78 -17.49
N SER A 147 8.80 -11.43 -16.46
CA SER A 147 8.79 -12.09 -15.16
C SER A 147 8.94 -11.04 -14.06
N GLY A 148 7.97 -11.00 -13.14
CA GLY A 148 8.04 -10.15 -11.97
C GLY A 148 9.14 -10.57 -10.99
N THR A 149 9.59 -9.63 -10.16
CA THR A 149 10.46 -9.88 -9.01
C THR A 149 9.73 -9.52 -7.71
N THR A 150 10.21 -10.06 -6.59
CA THR A 150 9.57 -9.80 -5.29
C THR A 150 9.58 -8.30 -4.97
N PRO A 151 8.43 -7.70 -4.64
CA PRO A 151 8.38 -6.34 -4.11
C PRO A 151 8.77 -6.27 -2.63
N PHE A 152 8.83 -7.41 -1.93
CA PHE A 152 9.06 -7.46 -0.49
C PHE A 152 10.54 -7.52 -0.13
N ALA A 153 10.93 -6.77 0.90
CA ALA A 153 12.22 -6.91 1.57
C ALA A 153 12.05 -6.96 3.10
N THR A 154 12.94 -7.70 3.75
CA THR A 154 13.05 -7.91 5.21
C THR A 154 14.04 -6.96 5.86
#